data_AF-A0A644YL88-F1
#
_entry.id   AF-A0A644YL88-F1
#
_cell.length_a   1.000
_cell.length_b   1.000
_cell.length_c   1.000
_cell.angle_alpha   90.00
_cell.angle_beta   90.00
_cell.angle_gamma   90.00
#
_symmetry.space_group_name_H-M   'P 1'
#
loop_
_entity.id
_entity.type
_entity.pdbx_description
1 polymer ?
#
loop_
_entity_poly.entity_id
_entity_poly.type
_entity_poly.pdbx_seq_one_letter_code
_entity_poly.pdbx_strand_id
1 'polypeptide(L)'
;MFLSHSKKKKTSPKPGEFWLSQGDFRDYEAMPGFVGYYGIPSFFYGENVPEQMENEEKFHQVARSTIKRLLEGSPSVILIKDLSRGGANSWTDKIPEIREMALSEGGKLLVAHDARCKQYLFVFDALPDSFFEMIYQLINRDCRYKNIYITYSVLANGIQKGADIASIKKAALLNLHIDDDHPIFIIQAVPEYPLVKVFNALTTTCQSVGWSFFRNEF
;
A
#
# COMPACT_ATOMS: atom_id res chain seq x y z
N MET A 1 -29.79 -39.51 -1.11
CA MET A 1 -30.23 -38.35 -0.31
C MET A 1 -29.33 -37.19 -0.71
N PHE A 2 -29.84 -36.28 -1.54
CA PHE A 2 -29.08 -35.16 -2.08
C PHE A 2 -28.98 -34.06 -1.01
N LEU A 3 -27.77 -33.78 -0.53
CA LEU A 3 -27.49 -32.52 0.16
C LEU A 3 -26.84 -31.58 -0.85
N SER A 4 -27.63 -30.57 -1.20
CA SER A 4 -27.27 -29.46 -2.07
C SER A 4 -25.97 -28.81 -1.61
N HIS A 5 -24.95 -28.87 -2.45
CA HIS A 5 -23.85 -27.91 -2.37
C HIS A 5 -24.45 -26.54 -2.67
N SER A 6 -24.67 -25.72 -1.64
CA SER A 6 -24.92 -24.30 -1.85
C SER A 6 -23.69 -23.74 -2.54
N LYS A 7 -23.76 -23.53 -3.85
CA LYS A 7 -22.82 -22.66 -4.55
C LYS A 7 -22.95 -21.29 -3.89
N LYS A 8 -22.09 -20.96 -2.91
CA LYS A 8 -21.88 -19.57 -2.51
C LYS A 8 -21.56 -18.83 -3.81
N LYS A 9 -22.44 -17.93 -4.25
CA LYS A 9 -22.21 -17.08 -5.42
C LYS A 9 -20.81 -16.47 -5.24
N LYS A 10 -19.93 -16.63 -6.23
CA LYS A 10 -18.69 -15.85 -6.28
C LYS A 10 -19.12 -14.38 -6.39
N THR A 11 -19.05 -13.67 -5.26
CA THR A 11 -19.38 -12.26 -5.17
C THR A 11 -18.10 -11.50 -5.48
N SER A 12 -17.89 -11.17 -6.76
CA SER A 12 -16.89 -10.18 -7.17
C SER A 12 -17.56 -8.80 -7.24
N PRO A 13 -16.81 -7.70 -7.08
CA PRO A 13 -17.35 -6.37 -7.29
C PRO A 13 -17.91 -6.23 -8.71
N LYS A 14 -19.06 -5.57 -8.85
CA LYS A 14 -19.62 -5.23 -10.17
C LYS A 14 -18.86 -4.06 -10.79
N PRO A 15 -18.94 -3.82 -12.12
CA PRO A 15 -18.31 -2.67 -12.75
C PRO A 15 -18.60 -1.37 -12.00
N GLY A 16 -17.55 -0.64 -11.65
CA GLY A 16 -17.64 0.61 -10.88
C GLY A 16 -17.76 0.42 -9.37
N GLU A 17 -17.63 -0.80 -8.85
CA GLU A 17 -17.59 -1.08 -7.42
C GLU A 17 -16.16 -1.37 -6.95
N PHE A 18 -15.85 -0.90 -5.74
CA PHE A 18 -14.63 -1.23 -5.01
C PHE A 18 -15.02 -1.81 -3.65
N TRP A 19 -14.60 -3.05 -3.37
CA TRP A 19 -14.97 -3.74 -2.14
C TRP A 19 -13.79 -3.82 -1.19
N LEU A 20 -14.03 -3.61 0.10
CA LEU A 20 -13.08 -3.93 1.16
C LEU A 20 -13.58 -5.15 1.92
N SER A 21 -12.81 -6.23 1.90
CA SER A 21 -13.10 -7.47 2.61
C SER A 21 -12.02 -7.73 3.65
N GLN A 22 -12.40 -8.10 4.87
CA GLN A 22 -11.45 -8.63 5.84
C GLN A 22 -10.92 -9.97 5.33
N GLY A 23 -9.63 -10.24 5.51
CA GLY A 23 -9.03 -11.49 5.06
C GLY A 23 -7.77 -11.85 5.82
N ASP A 24 -7.47 -13.15 5.84
CA ASP A 24 -6.25 -13.70 6.40
C ASP A 24 -5.15 -13.62 5.35
N PHE A 25 -4.05 -12.93 5.67
CA PHE A 25 -2.86 -12.92 4.82
C PHE A 25 -2.06 -14.21 4.98
N ARG A 26 -1.21 -14.50 4.00
CA ARG A 26 -0.18 -15.52 4.17
C ARG A 26 0.74 -15.12 5.32
N ASP A 27 1.24 -16.09 6.09
CA ASP A 27 2.04 -15.84 7.30
C ASP A 27 3.25 -14.90 7.07
N TYR A 28 3.81 -14.89 5.85
CA TYR A 28 4.96 -14.05 5.52
C TYR A 28 4.57 -12.61 5.08
N GLU A 29 3.30 -12.37 4.76
CA GLU A 29 2.70 -11.06 4.43
C GLU A 29 2.02 -10.44 5.65
N ALA A 30 1.46 -11.26 6.54
CA ALA A 30 0.77 -10.84 7.75
C ALA A 30 1.74 -10.14 8.72
N MET A 31 1.38 -8.94 9.18
CA MET A 31 2.05 -8.31 10.30
C MET A 31 1.48 -8.85 11.63
N PRO A 32 2.32 -9.40 12.53
CA PRO A 32 1.85 -9.91 13.80
C PRO A 32 1.08 -8.86 14.59
N GLY A 33 -0.14 -9.21 15.02
CA GLY A 33 -1.01 -8.32 15.77
C GLY A 33 -1.84 -7.34 14.93
N PHE A 34 -1.80 -7.43 13.59
CA PHE A 34 -2.61 -6.60 12.70
C PHE A 34 -3.83 -7.37 12.19
N VAL A 35 -4.91 -6.64 11.95
CA VAL A 35 -6.09 -7.11 11.21
C VAL A 35 -5.93 -6.75 9.74
N GLY A 36 -6.25 -7.71 8.87
CA GLY A 36 -6.04 -7.58 7.43
C GLY A 36 -7.28 -7.35 6.58
N TYR A 37 -7.11 -6.52 5.55
CA TYR A 37 -8.15 -6.22 4.58
C TYR A 37 -7.59 -6.19 3.15
N TYR A 38 -8.42 -6.67 2.22
CA TYR A 38 -8.20 -6.63 0.79
C TYR A 38 -9.20 -5.66 0.14
N GLY A 39 -8.67 -4.62 -0.49
CA GLY A 39 -9.38 -3.73 -1.40
C GLY A 39 -9.38 -4.33 -2.79
N ILE A 40 -10.56 -4.69 -3.30
CA ILE A 40 -10.76 -5.46 -4.52
C ILE A 40 -11.58 -4.59 -5.49
N PRO A 41 -11.05 -4.22 -6.66
CA PRO A 41 -11.79 -3.52 -7.69
C PRO A 41 -12.60 -4.51 -8.54
N SER A 42 -13.44 -3.97 -9.44
CA SER A 42 -14.33 -4.76 -10.30
C SER A 42 -13.68 -5.40 -11.52
N PHE A 43 -12.34 -5.38 -11.62
CA PHE A 43 -11.60 -5.89 -12.77
C PHE A 43 -10.42 -6.74 -12.33
N PHE A 44 -9.95 -7.61 -13.21
CA PHE A 44 -8.77 -8.45 -13.03
C PHE A 44 -7.85 -8.26 -14.25
N TYR A 45 -6.55 -8.49 -14.08
CA TYR A 45 -5.62 -8.62 -15.20
C TYR A 45 -6.02 -9.87 -15.99
N GLY A 46 -6.70 -9.66 -17.11
CA GLY A 46 -7.25 -10.76 -17.90
C GLY A 46 -6.87 -10.66 -19.36
N GLU A 47 -7.03 -9.51 -20.00
CA GLU A 47 -6.88 -9.36 -21.44
C GLU A 47 -6.59 -7.89 -21.77
N ASN A 48 -5.66 -7.59 -22.69
CA ASN A 48 -5.30 -6.21 -23.09
C ASN A 48 -6.47 -5.48 -23.80
N VAL A 49 -7.51 -5.13 -23.04
CA VAL A 49 -8.69 -4.40 -23.48
C VAL A 49 -8.55 -2.95 -22.98
N PRO A 50 -8.80 -1.92 -23.80
CA PRO A 50 -8.66 -0.52 -23.40
C PRO A 50 -9.38 -0.15 -22.09
N GLU A 51 -10.53 -0.77 -21.83
CA GLU A 51 -11.30 -0.61 -20.58
C GLU A 51 -10.52 -1.10 -19.33
N GLN A 52 -9.62 -2.09 -19.46
CA GLN A 52 -8.76 -2.54 -18.37
C GLN A 52 -7.70 -1.49 -18.03
N MET A 53 -7.14 -0.81 -19.03
CA MET A 53 -6.17 0.28 -18.79
C MET A 53 -6.81 1.46 -18.06
N GLU A 54 -8.04 1.83 -18.43
CA GLU A 54 -8.78 2.90 -17.74
C GLU A 54 -9.09 2.51 -16.28
N ASN A 55 -9.55 1.28 -16.06
CA ASN A 55 -9.86 0.79 -14.71
C ASN A 55 -8.61 0.64 -13.84
N GLU A 56 -7.47 0.27 -14.43
CA GLU A 56 -6.17 0.25 -13.77
C GLU A 56 -5.72 1.65 -13.35
N GLU A 57 -5.89 2.65 -14.23
CA GLU A 57 -5.60 4.04 -13.88
C GLU A 57 -6.48 4.52 -12.72
N LYS A 58 -7.78 4.24 -12.78
CA LYS A 58 -8.73 4.55 -11.69
C LYS A 58 -8.34 3.85 -10.39
N PHE A 59 -7.92 2.58 -10.44
CA PHE A 59 -7.44 1.86 -9.27
C PHE A 59 -6.21 2.54 -8.65
N HIS A 60 -5.21 2.88 -9.47
CA HIS A 60 -4.03 3.59 -8.98
C HIS A 60 -4.38 4.98 -8.44
N GLN A 61 -5.34 5.68 -9.03
CA GLN A 61 -5.82 6.96 -8.51
C GLN A 61 -6.50 6.79 -7.14
N VAL A 62 -7.33 5.76 -6.96
CA VAL A 62 -7.97 5.42 -5.68
C VAL A 62 -6.91 5.08 -4.64
N ALA A 63 -5.98 4.17 -4.95
CA ALA A 63 -4.94 3.74 -4.02
C ALA A 63 -4.02 4.91 -3.62
N ARG A 64 -3.48 5.65 -4.59
CA ARG A 64 -2.64 6.84 -4.37
C ARG A 64 -3.32 7.86 -3.46
N SER A 65 -4.55 8.24 -3.80
CA SER A 65 -5.29 9.27 -3.06
C SER A 65 -5.65 8.79 -1.66
N THR A 66 -5.93 7.49 -1.50
CA THR A 66 -6.24 6.89 -0.19
C THR A 66 -5.01 6.86 0.70
N ILE A 67 -3.86 6.40 0.18
CA ILE A 67 -2.58 6.39 0.89
C ILE A 67 -2.22 7.81 1.34
N LYS A 68 -2.23 8.77 0.41
CA LYS A 68 -1.92 10.18 0.70
C LYS A 68 -2.77 10.73 1.85
N ARG A 69 -4.09 10.53 1.76
CA ARG A 69 -5.06 11.03 2.75
C ARG A 69 -4.94 10.37 4.12
N LEU A 70 -4.49 9.12 4.18
CA LEU A 70 -4.27 8.40 5.44
C LEU A 70 -2.94 8.74 6.11
N LEU A 71 -1.93 9.14 5.34
CA LEU A 71 -0.63 9.58 5.85
C LEU A 71 -0.61 11.08 6.20
N GLU A 72 -1.54 11.87 5.65
CA GLU A 72 -1.61 13.32 5.83
C GLU A 72 -1.61 13.71 7.32
N GLY A 73 -0.68 14.61 7.69
CA GLY A 73 -0.53 15.09 9.06
C GLY A 73 -0.09 14.05 10.09
N SER A 74 0.25 12.83 9.66
CA SER A 74 0.69 11.75 10.54
C SER A 74 2.17 11.44 10.32
N PRO A 75 2.89 11.08 11.38
CA PRO A 75 4.21 10.52 11.21
C PRO A 75 4.16 9.23 10.40
N SER A 76 5.11 9.08 9.49
CA SER A 76 5.04 8.03 8.48
C SER A 76 6.40 7.40 8.21
N VAL A 77 6.35 6.18 7.71
CA VAL A 77 7.50 5.53 7.08
C VAL A 77 7.11 4.97 5.73
N ILE A 78 7.98 5.17 4.76
CA ILE A 78 7.96 4.46 3.48
C ILE A 78 9.07 3.42 3.54
N LEU A 79 8.67 2.16 3.59
CA LEU A 79 9.56 1.00 3.52
C LEU A 79 9.63 0.51 2.08
N ILE A 80 10.84 0.49 1.52
CA ILE A 80 11.11 -0.12 0.22
C ILE A 80 12.00 -1.35 0.43
N LYS A 81 11.55 -2.51 -0.07
CA LYS A 81 12.32 -3.75 -0.10
C LYS A 81 12.77 -4.02 -1.52
N ASP A 82 14.07 -3.97 -1.73
CA ASP A 82 14.71 -4.29 -3.00
C ASP A 82 15.13 -5.77 -3.01
N LEU A 83 14.33 -6.58 -3.68
CA LEU A 83 14.59 -8.01 -3.93
C LEU A 83 15.25 -8.22 -5.30
N SER A 84 15.41 -7.17 -6.11
CA SER A 84 16.04 -7.23 -7.43
C SER A 84 17.53 -7.56 -7.38
N ARG A 85 18.16 -7.44 -6.20
CA ARG A 85 19.61 -7.58 -5.98
C ARG A 85 20.42 -6.65 -6.88
N GLY A 86 19.90 -5.44 -7.13
CA GLY A 86 20.51 -4.44 -7.99
C GLY A 86 20.14 -4.56 -9.47
N GLY A 87 19.30 -5.53 -9.86
CA GLY A 87 18.86 -5.72 -11.25
C GLY A 87 17.84 -4.69 -11.74
N ALA A 88 17.22 -3.91 -10.84
CA ALA A 88 16.26 -2.87 -11.20
C ALA A 88 16.96 -1.51 -11.38
N ASN A 89 17.60 -1.27 -12.53
CA ASN A 89 18.35 -0.02 -12.78
C ASN A 89 17.51 1.25 -12.56
N SER A 90 16.23 1.23 -12.97
CA SER A 90 15.31 2.36 -12.76
C SER A 90 15.15 2.75 -11.30
N TRP A 91 15.27 1.79 -10.38
CA TRP A 91 15.32 2.03 -8.94
C TRP A 91 16.73 2.40 -8.50
N THR A 92 17.72 1.56 -8.80
CA THR A 92 19.10 1.70 -8.32
C THR A 92 19.70 3.07 -8.65
N ASP A 93 19.48 3.55 -9.87
CA ASP A 93 20.02 4.83 -10.35
C ASP A 93 19.38 6.04 -9.67
N LYS A 94 18.15 5.89 -9.17
CA LYS A 94 17.40 6.95 -8.49
C LYS A 94 17.65 7.03 -6.98
N ILE A 95 18.28 6.01 -6.37
CA ILE A 95 18.54 6.00 -4.91
C ILE A 95 19.27 7.26 -4.42
N PRO A 96 20.32 7.77 -5.08
CA PRO A 96 21.01 8.98 -4.62
C PRO A 96 20.09 10.20 -4.57
N GLU A 97 19.34 10.45 -5.65
CA GLU A 97 18.37 11.55 -5.76
C GLU A 97 17.27 11.45 -4.70
N ILE A 98 16.71 10.25 -4.50
CA ILE A 98 15.67 10.01 -3.49
C ILE A 98 16.21 10.25 -2.08
N ARG A 99 17.45 9.84 -1.80
CA ARG A 99 18.09 10.09 -0.51
C ARG A 99 18.27 11.59 -0.26
N GLU A 100 18.77 12.31 -1.26
CA GLU A 100 18.96 13.75 -1.15
C GLU A 100 17.64 14.47 -0.92
N MET A 101 16.60 14.14 -1.69
CA MET A 101 15.26 14.72 -1.50
C MET A 101 14.70 14.42 -0.10
N ALA A 102 14.78 13.16 0.35
CA ALA A 102 14.30 12.79 1.68
C ALA A 102 14.96 13.62 2.78
N LEU A 103 16.28 13.81 2.70
CA LEU A 103 17.03 14.61 3.67
C LEU A 103 16.68 16.10 3.58
N SER A 104 16.57 16.65 2.36
CA SER A 104 16.24 18.08 2.18
C SER A 104 14.84 18.42 2.66
N GLU A 105 13.92 17.46 2.64
CA GLU A 105 12.54 17.61 3.11
C GLU A 105 12.35 17.17 4.57
N GLY A 106 13.46 17.05 5.32
CA GLY A 106 13.44 16.82 6.77
C GLY A 106 13.21 15.36 7.19
N GLY A 107 13.28 14.43 6.24
CA GLY A 107 13.20 13.00 6.49
C GLY A 107 14.51 12.37 6.96
N LYS A 108 14.40 11.14 7.44
CA LYS A 108 15.54 10.27 7.83
C LYS A 108 15.53 9.01 6.99
N LEU A 109 16.71 8.59 6.52
CA LEU A 109 16.91 7.30 5.87
C LEU A 109 17.58 6.32 6.82
N LEU A 110 16.98 5.14 6.99
CA LEU A 110 17.60 3.97 7.59
C LEU A 110 17.74 2.88 6.53
N VAL A 111 18.90 2.23 6.48
CA VAL A 111 19.17 1.14 5.55
C VAL A 111 19.49 -0.12 6.34
N ALA A 112 18.80 -1.21 6.01
CA ALA A 112 19.14 -2.55 6.47
C ALA A 112 19.42 -3.48 5.30
N HIS A 113 20.18 -4.51 5.58
CA HIS A 113 20.43 -5.61 4.66
C HIS A 113 20.08 -6.90 5.39
N ASP A 114 19.19 -7.70 4.82
CA ASP A 114 19.00 -9.09 5.24
C ASP A 114 19.46 -10.03 4.12
N ALA A 115 19.48 -11.33 4.39
CA ALA A 115 19.95 -12.32 3.43
C ALA A 115 19.15 -12.38 2.11
N ARG A 116 17.98 -11.71 2.05
CA ARG A 116 17.04 -11.79 0.93
C ARG A 116 16.88 -10.46 0.19
N CYS A 117 17.02 -9.32 0.87
CA CYS A 117 16.76 -8.01 0.29
C CYS A 117 17.53 -6.88 0.97
N LYS A 118 17.64 -5.75 0.26
CA LYS A 118 18.04 -4.46 0.84
C LYS A 118 16.80 -3.66 1.20
N GLN A 119 16.74 -3.15 2.42
CA GLN A 119 15.58 -2.40 2.94
C GLN A 119 15.96 -0.94 3.11
N TYR A 120 15.13 -0.04 2.60
CA TYR A 120 15.24 1.41 2.76
C TYR A 120 14.01 1.92 3.48
N LEU A 121 14.21 2.57 4.62
CA LEU A 121 13.13 3.15 5.41
C LEU A 121 13.30 4.66 5.42
N PHE A 122 12.39 5.35 4.75
CA PHE A 122 12.30 6.81 4.76
C PHE A 122 11.27 7.22 5.79
N VAL A 123 11.70 7.91 6.84
CA VAL A 123 10.88 8.25 8.01
C VAL A 123 10.67 9.75 8.04
N PHE A 124 9.41 10.18 8.22
CA PHE A 124 9.04 11.59 8.28
C PHE A 124 8.09 11.86 9.46
N ASP A 125 8.26 13.00 10.12
CA ASP A 125 7.29 13.50 11.10
C ASP A 125 5.97 13.91 10.43
N ALA A 126 6.05 14.42 9.20
CA ALA A 126 4.94 14.63 8.28
C ALA A 126 5.45 14.38 6.86
N LEU A 127 4.77 13.52 6.09
CA LEU A 127 5.22 13.13 4.76
C LEU A 127 5.12 14.30 3.77
N PRO A 128 6.22 14.71 3.12
CA PRO A 128 6.16 15.71 2.07
C PRO A 128 5.42 15.19 0.83
N ASP A 129 4.59 16.05 0.25
CA ASP A 129 3.84 15.75 -0.97
C ASP A 129 4.77 15.40 -2.14
N SER A 130 5.80 16.20 -2.38
CA SER A 130 6.79 15.98 -3.45
C SER A 130 7.47 14.61 -3.35
N PHE A 131 7.94 14.23 -2.14
CA PHE A 131 8.51 12.91 -1.92
C PHE A 131 7.51 11.79 -2.20
N PHE A 132 6.29 11.92 -1.67
CA PHE A 132 5.24 10.92 -1.88
C PHE A 132 4.95 10.71 -3.37
N GLU A 133 4.77 11.79 -4.13
CA GLU A 133 4.47 11.72 -5.56
C GLU A 133 5.60 11.06 -6.35
N MET A 134 6.84 11.46 -6.10
CA MET A 134 8.02 10.88 -6.74
C MET A 134 8.11 9.37 -6.48
N ILE A 135 7.98 8.96 -5.21
CA ILE A 135 8.08 7.54 -4.84
C ILE A 135 6.92 6.73 -5.39
N TYR A 136 5.69 7.27 -5.33
CA TYR A 136 4.52 6.56 -5.84
C TYR A 136 4.65 6.31 -7.34
N GLN A 137 5.07 7.32 -8.12
CA GLN A 137 5.33 7.16 -9.54
C GLN A 137 6.45 6.15 -9.80
N LEU A 138 7.61 6.32 -9.14
CA LEU A 138 8.75 5.46 -9.40
C LEU A 138 8.49 4.00 -9.09
N ILE A 139 7.88 3.69 -7.94
CA ILE A 139 7.75 2.31 -7.49
C ILE A 139 6.49 1.64 -8.00
N ASN A 140 5.32 2.26 -7.76
CA ASN A 140 4.04 1.62 -8.13
C ASN A 140 3.74 1.70 -9.63
N ARG A 141 4.45 2.53 -10.40
CA ARG A 141 4.29 2.64 -11.85
C ARG A 141 5.55 2.17 -12.60
N ASP A 142 6.68 2.84 -12.41
CA ASP A 142 7.85 2.65 -13.31
C ASP A 142 8.68 1.39 -12.98
N CYS A 143 8.73 1.00 -11.70
CA CYS A 143 9.44 -0.18 -11.22
C CYS A 143 8.52 -1.38 -10.99
N ARG A 144 7.28 -1.30 -11.45
CA ARG A 144 6.33 -2.40 -11.31
C ARG A 144 6.90 -3.69 -11.93
N TYR A 145 6.69 -4.81 -11.25
CA TYR A 145 7.21 -6.13 -11.61
C TYR A 145 8.74 -6.28 -11.58
N LYS A 146 9.49 -5.30 -11.02
CA LYS A 146 10.95 -5.37 -10.92
C LYS A 146 11.44 -5.89 -9.57
N ASN A 147 10.59 -6.58 -8.81
CA ASN A 147 10.88 -7.08 -7.45
C ASN A 147 11.28 -5.96 -6.48
N ILE A 148 10.64 -4.80 -6.61
CA ILE A 148 10.79 -3.66 -5.69
C ILE A 148 9.45 -3.45 -5.00
N TYR A 149 9.38 -3.82 -3.73
CA TYR A 149 8.13 -3.78 -2.97
C TYR A 149 8.11 -2.56 -2.06
N ILE A 150 6.98 -1.87 -2.02
CA ILE A 150 6.77 -0.69 -1.18
C ILE A 150 5.68 -0.93 -0.14
N THR A 151 5.89 -0.42 1.07
CA THR A 151 4.87 -0.34 2.10
C THR A 151 4.86 1.06 2.67
N TYR A 152 3.68 1.66 2.71
CA TYR A 152 3.44 2.95 3.33
C TYR A 152 2.83 2.71 4.71
N SER A 153 3.38 3.34 5.75
CA SER A 153 2.91 3.11 7.11
C SER A 153 2.64 4.41 7.86
N VAL A 154 1.54 4.43 8.61
CA VAL A 154 1.29 5.42 9.67
C VAL A 154 1.96 4.93 10.94
N LEU A 155 2.70 5.80 11.61
CA LEU A 155 3.38 5.51 12.87
C LEU A 155 2.65 6.13 14.06
N ALA A 156 2.82 5.53 15.24
CA ALA A 156 2.50 6.19 16.50
C ALA A 156 3.36 7.45 16.70
N ASN A 157 2.77 8.49 17.30
CA ASN A 157 3.45 9.75 17.58
C ASN A 157 4.66 9.56 18.51
N GLY A 158 5.75 10.30 18.25
CA GLY A 158 6.91 10.39 19.13
C GLY A 158 8.00 9.33 18.91
N ILE A 159 7.80 8.38 18.00
CA ILE A 159 8.77 7.31 17.69
C ILE A 159 9.85 7.77 16.70
N GLN A 160 9.65 8.86 15.98
CA GLN A 160 10.45 9.21 14.80
C GLN A 160 11.88 9.68 15.15
N LYS A 161 12.06 10.30 16.32
CA LYS A 161 13.35 10.84 16.76
C LYS A 161 14.21 9.74 17.36
N GLY A 162 15.23 9.32 16.61
CA GLY A 162 16.27 8.42 17.13
C GLY A 162 15.92 6.93 17.15
N ALA A 163 14.71 6.54 16.73
CA ALA A 163 14.35 5.13 16.64
C ALA A 163 15.19 4.37 15.60
N ASP A 164 15.46 3.11 15.93
CA ASP A 164 16.02 2.11 15.03
C ASP A 164 14.91 1.44 14.19
N ILE A 165 15.33 0.58 13.26
CA ILE A 165 14.42 -0.11 12.34
C ILE A 165 13.42 -1.01 13.08
N ALA A 166 13.86 -1.66 14.16
CA ALA A 166 12.99 -2.57 14.93
C ALA A 166 11.88 -1.77 15.64
N SER A 167 12.23 -0.62 16.20
CA SER A 167 11.31 0.28 16.89
C SER A 167 10.30 0.89 15.91
N ILE A 168 10.74 1.32 14.73
CA ILE A 168 9.86 1.84 13.68
C ILE A 168 8.85 0.79 13.23
N LYS A 169 9.29 -0.45 12.98
CA LYS A 169 8.39 -1.55 12.57
C LYS A 169 7.33 -1.85 13.64
N LYS A 170 7.69 -1.80 14.92
CA LYS A 170 6.75 -1.99 16.04
C LYS A 170 5.78 -0.82 16.24
N ALA A 171 6.14 0.37 15.77
CA ALA A 171 5.33 1.57 15.92
C ALA A 171 4.32 1.78 14.80
N ALA A 172 4.32 0.94 13.77
CA ALA A 172 3.31 1.00 12.72
C ALA A 172 1.91 0.75 13.32
N LEU A 173 0.97 1.61 12.94
CA LEU A 173 -0.44 1.49 13.29
C LEU A 173 -1.28 1.04 12.09
N LEU A 174 -0.81 1.38 10.89
CA LEU A 174 -1.43 1.08 9.62
C LEU A 174 -0.32 0.81 8.60
N ASN A 175 -0.48 -0.22 7.78
CA ASN A 175 0.37 -0.55 6.64
C ASN A 175 -0.50 -0.63 5.38
N LEU A 176 -0.04 -0.02 4.31
CA LEU A 176 -0.73 0.07 3.02
C LEU A 176 0.25 -0.31 1.90
N HIS A 177 -0.19 -1.16 0.98
CA HIS A 177 0.55 -1.44 -0.25
C HIS A 177 -0.38 -1.96 -1.34
N ILE A 178 0.09 -1.91 -2.58
CA ILE A 178 -0.57 -2.53 -3.71
C ILE A 178 0.13 -3.88 -3.94
N ASP A 179 -0.64 -4.93 -4.22
CA ASP A 179 -0.09 -6.21 -4.67
C ASP A 179 0.57 -6.01 -6.04
N ASP A 180 1.80 -6.48 -6.21
CA ASP A 180 2.54 -6.22 -7.45
C ASP A 180 1.93 -6.94 -8.65
N ASP A 181 1.34 -8.12 -8.42
CA ASP A 181 0.85 -9.04 -9.44
C ASP A 181 -0.66 -8.86 -9.75
N HIS A 182 -1.41 -8.29 -8.81
CA HIS A 182 -2.87 -8.12 -8.91
C HIS A 182 -3.28 -6.71 -8.49
N PRO A 183 -4.39 -6.16 -9.01
CA PRO A 183 -4.86 -4.83 -8.61
C PRO A 183 -5.58 -4.93 -7.25
N ILE A 184 -4.86 -5.37 -6.22
CA ILE A 184 -5.36 -5.57 -4.86
C ILE A 184 -4.70 -4.53 -3.98
N PHE A 185 -5.52 -3.76 -3.26
CA PHE A 185 -5.02 -2.80 -2.28
C PHE A 185 -5.02 -3.43 -0.89
N ILE A 186 -3.84 -3.70 -0.37
CA ILE A 186 -3.65 -4.39 0.90
C ILE A 186 -3.58 -3.37 2.03
N ILE A 187 -4.41 -3.57 3.05
CA ILE A 187 -4.49 -2.75 4.24
C ILE A 187 -4.33 -3.65 5.45
N GLN A 188 -3.35 -3.34 6.31
CA GLN A 188 -3.21 -3.98 7.62
C GLN A 188 -3.24 -2.91 8.68
N ALA A 189 -4.05 -3.07 9.72
CA ALA A 189 -4.14 -2.10 10.81
C ALA A 189 -4.08 -2.80 12.17
N VAL A 190 -3.48 -2.16 13.17
CA VAL A 190 -3.60 -2.63 14.56
C VAL A 190 -5.07 -2.54 15.01
N PRO A 191 -5.56 -3.39 15.94
CA PRO A 191 -6.95 -3.40 16.37
C PRO A 191 -7.48 -2.05 16.86
N GLU A 192 -6.61 -1.22 17.41
CA GLU A 192 -6.93 0.10 17.97
C GLU A 192 -6.98 1.21 16.89
N TYR A 193 -6.53 0.94 15.67
CA TYR A 193 -6.53 1.94 14.61
C TYR A 193 -7.97 2.27 14.18
N PRO A 194 -8.36 3.56 14.09
CA PRO A 194 -9.73 3.93 13.77
C PRO A 194 -10.05 3.65 12.29
N LEU A 195 -10.57 2.46 11.99
CA LEU A 195 -10.90 2.01 10.62
C LEU A 195 -11.89 2.93 9.89
N VAL A 196 -12.70 3.70 10.62
CA VAL A 196 -13.54 4.75 10.03
C VAL A 196 -12.73 5.75 9.19
N LYS A 197 -11.45 6.01 9.53
CA LYS A 197 -10.55 6.82 8.70
C LYS A 197 -10.29 6.15 7.34
N VAL A 198 -10.06 4.84 7.33
CA VAL A 198 -9.85 4.05 6.11
C VAL A 198 -11.11 4.06 5.26
N PHE A 199 -12.27 3.80 5.86
CA PHE A 199 -13.55 3.77 5.14
C PHE A 199 -13.89 5.12 4.52
N ASN A 200 -13.69 6.22 5.27
CA ASN A 200 -13.92 7.57 4.76
C ASN A 200 -12.97 7.90 3.62
N ALA A 201 -11.68 7.56 3.75
CA ALA A 201 -10.71 7.78 2.68
C ALA A 201 -11.09 7.02 1.41
N LEU A 202 -11.38 5.71 1.50
CA LEU A 202 -11.79 4.89 0.37
C LEU A 202 -13.10 5.36 -0.25
N THR A 203 -14.08 5.77 0.57
CA THR A 203 -15.36 6.29 0.07
C THR A 203 -15.13 7.54 -0.78
N THR A 204 -14.37 8.51 -0.27
CA THR A 204 -14.07 9.76 -0.97
C THR A 204 -13.29 9.51 -2.26
N THR A 205 -12.30 8.63 -2.23
CA THR A 205 -11.42 8.38 -3.39
C THR A 205 -12.08 7.51 -4.45
N CYS A 206 -12.95 6.57 -4.08
CA CYS A 206 -13.78 5.85 -5.05
C CYS A 206 -14.74 6.82 -5.75
N GLN A 207 -15.41 7.70 -5.00
CA GLN A 207 -16.34 8.69 -5.58
C GLN A 207 -15.66 9.61 -6.59
N SER A 208 -14.41 10.01 -6.36
CA SER A 208 -13.68 10.91 -7.27
C SER A 208 -13.35 10.28 -8.63
N VAL A 209 -13.39 8.95 -8.74
CA VAL A 209 -13.22 8.20 -10.00
C VAL A 209 -14.53 7.62 -10.54
N GLY A 210 -15.68 8.01 -9.95
CA GLY A 210 -17.00 7.51 -10.32
C GLY A 210 -17.29 6.08 -9.83
N TRP A 211 -16.55 5.58 -8.84
CA TRP A 211 -16.76 4.28 -8.22
C TRP A 211 -17.53 4.37 -6.90
N SER A 212 -18.20 3.27 -6.55
CA SER A 212 -18.89 3.08 -5.28
C SER A 212 -18.09 2.18 -4.35
N PHE A 213 -17.93 2.59 -3.09
CA PHE A 213 -17.24 1.83 -2.06
C PHE A 213 -18.20 0.92 -1.28
N PHE A 214 -17.82 -0.34 -1.09
CA PHE A 214 -18.58 -1.31 -0.28
C PHE A 214 -17.68 -1.99 0.76
N ARG A 215 -18.26 -2.25 1.93
CA ARG A 215 -17.63 -3.08 2.97
C ARG A 215 -18.29 -4.45 2.94
N ASN A 216 -17.48 -5.49 2.83
CA ASN A 216 -17.96 -6.86 2.88
C ASN A 216 -17.70 -7.37 4.31
N GLU A 217 -18.70 -7.22 5.17
CA GLU A 217 -18.74 -7.88 6.48
C GLU A 217 -19.41 -9.24 6.24
N PHE A 218 -18.68 -10.35 6.43
CA PHE A 218 -19.18 -11.71 6.17
C PHE A 218 -20.15 -12.20 7.25
#